data_AF-M7WZM4-F1
#
_entry.id   AF-M7WZM4-F1
#
_cell.length_a   1.000
_cell.length_b   1.000
_cell.length_c   1.000
_cell.angle_alpha   90.00
_cell.angle_beta   90.00
_cell.angle_gamma   90.00
#
_symmetry.space_group_name_H-M   'P 1'
#
loop_
_entity.id
_entity.type
_entity.pdbx_description
1 polymer ?
#
loop_
_entity_poly.entity_id
_entity_poly.type
_entity_poly.pdbx_seq_one_letter_code
_entity_poly.pdbx_strand_id
1 'polypeptide(L)'
;MSRYTAEQVTGWFGTVLWCIQLVPQVYMNYRRKTTEGLSNLLCVCWMLSGVTLGIFAIVENINIPIIVQPHCYGSLCFLMLCQMFYYDRKWQWYAAAGAFGAYACAAAGFEVGMVYASRAVEDRGSNGLTMLWGILSDVFLAVGFIPQFIEIYKAREVYALSYTFLAMDSAGAVFSIVSLAMKTTFDGIAFTGYLVVLVLEIAIFILALILNPRARRRRAAAEKNGGVEVGESTQIAPEASESGMPLPSEKVVERGQGAKAGARERKEVERHETVESGMTLTEEGRVGEEKAHVQARAQGEEAV
;
A
#
# COMPACT_ATOMS: atom_id res chain seq x y z
N MET A 1 4.97 28.11 28.89
CA MET A 1 5.55 27.13 27.95
C MET A 1 6.62 27.86 27.14
N SER A 2 7.82 27.31 27.01
CA SER A 2 8.85 27.93 26.15
C SER A 2 8.45 27.78 24.68
N ARG A 3 8.87 28.71 23.79
CA ARG A 3 8.59 28.62 22.34
C ARG A 3 9.09 27.30 21.75
N TYR A 4 10.28 26.87 22.18
CA TYR A 4 10.87 25.57 21.83
C TYR A 4 9.97 24.38 22.23
N THR A 5 9.42 24.38 23.45
CA THR A 5 8.53 23.30 23.89
C THR A 5 7.23 23.28 23.06
N ALA A 6 6.67 24.44 22.72
CA ALA A 6 5.46 24.53 21.92
C ALA A 6 5.69 24.05 20.46
N GLU A 7 6.81 24.46 19.85
CA GLU A 7 7.27 23.98 18.54
C GLU A 7 7.38 22.45 18.50
N GLN A 8 8.08 21.85 19.48
CA GLN A 8 8.29 20.40 19.54
C GLN A 8 6.98 19.65 19.72
N VAL A 9 6.10 20.10 20.61
CA VAL A 9 4.81 19.44 20.89
C VAL A 9 3.91 19.49 19.66
N THR A 10 3.76 20.67 19.04
CA THR A 10 2.96 20.83 17.81
C THR A 10 3.53 20.03 16.65
N GLY A 11 4.86 20.01 16.50
CA GLY A 11 5.53 19.19 15.49
C GLY A 11 5.25 17.70 15.67
N TRP A 12 5.33 17.18 16.90
CA TRP A 12 5.00 15.76 17.17
C TRP A 12 3.54 15.43 16.88
N PHE A 13 2.59 16.32 17.18
CA PHE A 13 1.20 16.13 16.76
C PHE A 13 1.08 16.03 15.23
N GLY A 14 1.74 16.93 14.50
CA GLY A 14 1.78 16.89 13.04
C GLY A 14 2.34 15.57 12.51
N THR A 15 3.52 15.18 12.99
CA THR A 15 4.21 13.95 12.61
C THR A 15 3.39 12.70 12.88
N VAL A 16 2.77 12.60 14.07
CA VAL A 16 1.94 11.45 14.43
C VAL A 16 0.71 11.35 13.54
N LEU A 17 0.01 12.46 13.28
CA LEU A 17 -1.16 12.47 12.41
C LEU A 17 -0.81 12.05 10.98
N TRP A 18 0.26 12.60 10.41
CA TRP A 18 0.75 12.24 9.08
C TRP A 18 1.22 10.78 8.96
N CYS A 19 1.79 10.20 10.01
CA CYS A 19 2.19 8.79 9.97
C CYS A 19 0.98 7.86 10.16
N ILE A 20 0.11 8.16 11.13
CA ILE A 20 -1.03 7.29 11.46
C ILE A 20 -2.03 7.23 10.31
N GLN A 21 -2.20 8.30 9.52
CA GLN A 21 -3.18 8.29 8.41
C GLN A 21 -2.89 7.20 7.33
N LEU A 22 -1.64 6.77 7.14
CA LEU A 22 -1.30 5.66 6.23
C LEU A 22 -1.58 4.27 6.83
N VAL A 23 -1.61 4.14 8.17
CA VAL A 23 -1.73 2.84 8.86
C VAL A 23 -3.04 2.12 8.49
N PRO A 24 -4.22 2.77 8.47
CA PRO A 24 -5.44 2.15 7.97
C PRO A 24 -5.29 1.58 6.56
N GLN A 25 -4.63 2.29 5.65
CA GLN A 25 -4.46 1.83 4.28
C GLN A 25 -3.56 0.58 4.22
N VAL A 26 -2.42 0.60 4.93
CA VAL A 26 -1.52 -0.56 5.06
C VAL A 26 -2.26 -1.78 5.64
N TYR A 27 -3.08 -1.55 6.66
CA TYR A 27 -3.88 -2.60 7.29
C TYR A 27 -4.96 -3.15 6.33
N MET A 28 -5.64 -2.29 5.59
CA MET A 28 -6.67 -2.70 4.63
C MET A 28 -6.07 -3.49 3.47
N ASN A 29 -4.92 -3.07 2.94
CA ASN A 29 -4.16 -3.85 1.96
C ASN A 29 -3.84 -5.25 2.50
N TYR A 30 -3.40 -5.33 3.77
CA TYR A 30 -3.15 -6.62 4.43
C TYR A 30 -4.40 -7.46 4.61
N ARG A 31 -5.55 -6.88 4.94
CA ARG A 31 -6.81 -7.61 5.11
C ARG A 31 -7.40 -8.09 3.79
N ARG A 32 -7.45 -7.20 2.78
CA ARG A 32 -8.07 -7.46 1.48
C ARG A 32 -7.19 -8.31 0.57
N LYS A 33 -5.88 -8.35 0.81
CA LYS A 33 -4.89 -9.07 -0.02
C LYS A 33 -4.87 -8.62 -1.49
N THR A 34 -5.30 -7.39 -1.74
CA THR A 34 -5.28 -6.68 -3.02
C THR A 34 -4.94 -5.21 -2.76
N THR A 35 -4.28 -4.57 -3.71
CA THR A 35 -3.98 -3.13 -3.70
C THR A 35 -4.63 -2.38 -4.86
N GLU A 36 -5.71 -2.94 -5.40
CA GLU A 36 -6.47 -2.32 -6.47
C GLU A 36 -6.96 -0.91 -6.09
N GLY A 37 -6.72 0.05 -6.99
CA GLY A 37 -7.04 1.47 -6.78
C GLY A 37 -5.94 2.29 -6.09
N LEU A 38 -4.79 1.68 -5.73
CA LEU A 38 -3.65 2.40 -5.17
C LEU A 38 -2.58 2.66 -6.23
N SER A 39 -2.14 3.92 -6.37
CA SER A 39 -1.19 4.30 -7.41
C SER A 39 0.26 4.07 -7.00
N ASN A 40 0.99 3.24 -7.78
CA ASN A 40 2.43 3.04 -7.61
C ASN A 40 3.22 4.37 -7.68
N LEU A 41 2.80 5.28 -8.58
CA LEU A 41 3.47 6.56 -8.78
C LEU A 41 3.41 7.43 -7.52
N LEU A 42 2.24 7.44 -6.87
CA LEU A 42 2.04 8.18 -5.62
C LEU A 42 3.03 7.71 -4.54
N CYS A 43 3.11 6.39 -4.31
CA CYS A 43 4.03 5.85 -3.30
C CYS A 43 5.50 6.16 -3.62
N VAL A 44 5.93 5.97 -4.88
CA VAL A 44 7.33 6.25 -5.29
C VAL A 44 7.67 7.73 -5.14
N CYS A 45 6.81 8.62 -5.61
CA CYS A 45 7.01 10.07 -5.48
C CYS A 45 7.09 10.49 -4.01
N TRP A 46 6.21 9.98 -3.16
CA TRP A 46 6.21 10.32 -1.73
C TRP A 46 7.42 9.75 -0.97
N MET A 47 7.93 8.59 -1.35
CA MET A 47 9.19 8.09 -0.80
C MET A 47 10.39 8.94 -1.21
N LEU A 48 10.46 9.36 -2.47
CA LEU A 48 11.54 10.23 -2.96
C LEU A 48 11.47 11.62 -2.31
N SER A 49 10.26 12.15 -2.13
CA SER A 49 10.03 13.34 -1.32
C SER A 49 10.52 13.13 0.11
N GLY A 50 10.22 12.00 0.75
CA GLY A 50 10.72 11.68 2.09
C GLY A 50 12.24 11.73 2.20
N VAL A 51 12.98 11.08 1.29
CA VAL A 51 14.45 11.08 1.32
C VAL A 51 15.00 12.51 1.12
N THR A 52 14.46 13.25 0.15
CA THR A 52 14.94 14.61 -0.14
C THR A 52 14.59 15.62 0.96
N LEU A 53 13.40 15.48 1.57
CA LEU A 53 12.99 16.27 2.73
C LEU A 53 13.82 15.93 3.97
N GLY A 54 14.17 14.65 4.16
CA GLY A 54 15.05 14.19 5.24
C GLY A 54 16.42 14.88 5.19
N ILE A 55 17.05 14.88 4.01
CA ILE A 55 18.32 15.60 3.76
C ILE A 55 18.15 17.08 4.13
N PHE A 56 17.14 17.75 3.57
CA PHE A 56 16.88 19.17 3.81
C PHE A 56 16.68 19.47 5.30
N ALA A 57 15.84 18.71 5.98
CA ALA A 57 15.50 18.93 7.39
C ALA A 57 16.70 18.71 8.33
N ILE A 58 17.58 17.76 8.03
CA ILE A 58 18.80 17.49 8.80
C ILE A 58 19.86 18.58 8.61
N VAL A 59 19.99 19.10 7.38
CA VAL A 59 20.97 20.15 7.07
C VAL A 59 20.54 21.47 7.69
N GLU A 60 19.28 21.88 7.49
CA GLU A 60 18.70 23.10 8.08
C GLU A 60 18.44 23.01 9.60
N ASN A 61 18.70 21.84 10.20
CA ASN A 61 18.51 21.55 11.62
C ASN A 61 17.12 22.02 12.10
N ILE A 62 16.09 21.54 11.39
CA ILE A 62 14.70 21.79 11.76
C ILE A 62 14.40 21.05 13.07
N ASN A 63 13.26 21.32 13.68
CA ASN A 63 12.81 20.56 14.84
C ASN A 63 12.81 19.03 14.61
N ILE A 64 13.04 18.32 15.71
CA ILE A 64 13.17 16.85 15.73
C ILE A 64 11.95 16.16 15.08
N PRO A 65 10.69 16.57 15.32
CA PRO A 65 9.54 15.94 14.68
C PRO A 65 9.60 16.00 13.15
N ILE A 66 9.89 17.18 12.57
CA ILE A 66 9.94 17.36 11.12
C ILE A 66 11.13 16.62 10.50
N ILE A 67 12.21 16.39 11.25
CA ILE A 67 13.32 15.51 10.82
C ILE A 67 12.85 14.04 10.80
N VAL A 68 12.15 13.56 11.83
CA VAL A 68 11.76 12.15 11.95
C VAL A 68 10.63 11.78 10.99
N GLN A 69 9.69 12.69 10.78
CA GLN A 69 8.49 12.49 9.97
C GLN A 69 8.73 11.93 8.56
N PRO A 70 9.60 12.51 7.70
CA PRO A 70 9.82 12.00 6.34
C PRO A 70 10.35 10.56 6.31
N HIS A 71 11.13 10.17 7.32
CA HIS A 71 11.64 8.79 7.43
C HIS A 71 10.54 7.80 7.78
N CYS A 72 9.71 8.13 8.77
CA CYS A 72 8.58 7.30 9.17
C CYS A 72 7.55 7.20 8.04
N TYR A 73 7.17 8.33 7.46
CA TYR A 73 6.22 8.42 6.37
C TYR A 73 6.73 7.71 5.10
N GLY A 74 7.97 7.98 4.69
CA GLY A 74 8.60 7.34 3.54
C GLY A 74 8.69 5.81 3.69
N SER A 75 8.99 5.33 4.90
CA SER A 75 8.99 3.90 5.20
C SER A 75 7.60 3.27 5.08
N LEU A 76 6.54 3.94 5.56
CA LEU A 76 5.16 3.48 5.42
C LEU A 76 4.74 3.45 3.93
N CYS A 77 5.08 4.48 3.16
CA CYS A 77 4.85 4.50 1.71
C CYS A 77 5.57 3.36 0.99
N PHE A 78 6.80 3.04 1.39
CA PHE A 78 7.52 1.92 0.80
C PHE A 78 6.95 0.57 1.23
N LEU A 79 6.47 0.42 2.49
CA LEU A 79 5.72 -0.77 2.90
C LEU A 79 4.46 -0.97 2.04
N MET A 80 3.74 0.12 1.72
CA MET A 80 2.61 0.07 0.79
C MET A 80 3.06 -0.38 -0.61
N LEU A 81 4.19 0.13 -1.11
CA LEU A 81 4.75 -0.31 -2.39
C LEU A 81 5.14 -1.80 -2.39
N CYS A 82 5.72 -2.30 -1.30
CA CYS A 82 5.98 -3.73 -1.11
C CYS A 82 4.69 -4.55 -1.11
N GLN A 83 3.62 -4.06 -0.46
CA GLN A 83 2.31 -4.72 -0.51
C GLN A 83 1.78 -4.79 -1.93
N MET A 84 1.95 -3.74 -2.74
CA MET A 84 1.55 -3.75 -4.15
C MET A 84 2.31 -4.81 -4.96
N PHE A 85 3.63 -4.89 -4.79
CA PHE A 85 4.41 -5.92 -5.50
C PHE A 85 4.09 -7.33 -5.02
N TYR A 86 3.81 -7.51 -3.73
CA TYR A 86 3.44 -8.80 -3.16
C TYR A 86 2.05 -9.26 -3.62
N TYR A 87 1.02 -8.41 -3.52
CA TYR A 87 -0.36 -8.79 -3.82
C TYR A 87 -0.69 -8.79 -5.32
N ASP A 88 -0.26 -7.75 -6.05
CA ASP A 88 -0.65 -7.58 -7.46
C ASP A 88 0.37 -8.23 -8.40
N ARG A 89 1.67 -8.12 -8.12
CA ARG A 89 2.75 -8.71 -8.94
C ARG A 89 3.25 -10.07 -8.44
N LYS A 90 2.62 -10.62 -7.39
CA LYS A 90 2.93 -11.94 -6.83
C LYS A 90 4.40 -12.14 -6.46
N TRP A 91 5.08 -11.07 -6.05
CA TRP A 91 6.40 -11.20 -5.45
C TRP A 91 6.34 -12.07 -4.20
N GLN A 92 7.41 -12.81 -3.94
CA GLN A 92 7.54 -13.55 -2.70
C GLN A 92 7.87 -12.59 -1.55
N TRP A 93 7.44 -12.93 -0.33
CA TRP A 93 7.58 -12.03 0.83
C TRP A 93 9.04 -11.71 1.16
N TYR A 94 9.98 -12.64 0.92
CA TYR A 94 11.42 -12.42 1.12
C TYR A 94 12.01 -11.47 0.07
N ALA A 95 11.48 -11.46 -1.15
CA ALA A 95 11.90 -10.50 -2.17
C ALA A 95 11.42 -9.08 -1.80
N ALA A 96 10.20 -8.96 -1.28
CA ALA A 96 9.68 -7.70 -0.75
C ALA A 96 10.46 -7.22 0.49
N ALA A 97 10.75 -8.13 1.43
CA ALA A 97 11.57 -7.82 2.61
C ALA A 97 13.02 -7.44 2.24
N GLY A 98 13.61 -8.15 1.28
CA GLY A 98 14.93 -7.82 0.74
C GLY A 98 14.95 -6.46 0.04
N ALA A 99 13.91 -6.13 -0.73
CA ALA A 99 13.74 -4.81 -1.33
C ALA A 99 13.61 -3.71 -0.26
N PHE A 100 12.93 -3.98 0.86
CA PHE A 100 12.86 -3.08 2.01
C PHE A 100 14.22 -2.83 2.64
N GLY A 101 14.96 -3.89 2.94
CA GLY A 101 16.32 -3.76 3.46
C GLY A 101 17.21 -2.98 2.51
N ALA A 102 17.15 -3.28 1.20
CA ALA A 102 17.94 -2.58 0.19
C ALA A 102 17.57 -1.10 0.08
N TYR A 103 16.27 -0.77 0.08
CA TYR A 103 15.79 0.62 0.10
C TYR A 103 16.27 1.36 1.33
N ALA A 104 16.08 0.79 2.53
CA ALA A 104 16.48 1.44 3.78
C ALA A 104 17.99 1.71 3.81
N CYS A 105 18.82 0.75 3.41
CA CYS A 105 20.27 0.92 3.34
C CYS A 105 20.68 1.95 2.28
N ALA A 106 20.09 1.90 1.09
CA ALA A 106 20.42 2.82 -0.01
C ALA A 106 19.97 4.26 0.32
N ALA A 107 18.76 4.42 0.86
CA ALA A 107 18.22 5.72 1.27
C ALA A 107 19.07 6.31 2.40
N ALA A 108 19.38 5.53 3.46
CA ALA A 108 20.23 6.01 4.55
C ALA A 108 21.65 6.36 4.08
N GLY A 109 22.28 5.52 3.24
CA GLY A 109 23.61 5.80 2.70
C GLY A 109 23.63 7.03 1.80
N PHE A 110 22.63 7.18 0.93
CA PHE A 110 22.48 8.34 0.05
C PHE A 110 22.23 9.61 0.86
N GLU A 111 21.31 9.57 1.83
CA GLU A 111 20.98 10.71 2.68
C GLU A 111 22.18 11.17 3.49
N VAL A 112 22.87 10.25 4.18
CA VAL A 112 24.09 10.57 4.93
C VAL A 112 25.13 11.21 4.00
N GLY A 113 25.37 10.61 2.83
CA GLY A 113 26.30 11.16 1.84
C GLY A 113 25.92 12.58 1.39
N MET A 114 24.65 12.82 1.10
CA MET A 114 24.16 14.12 0.65
C MET A 114 24.09 15.16 1.77
N VAL A 115 23.82 14.77 3.02
CA VAL A 115 23.89 15.66 4.19
C VAL A 115 25.31 16.18 4.37
N TYR A 116 26.31 15.29 4.33
CA TYR A 116 27.71 15.72 4.42
C TYR A 116 28.13 16.56 3.21
N ALA A 117 27.68 16.21 2.00
CA ALA A 117 27.95 17.00 0.81
C ALA A 117 27.32 18.41 0.89
N SER A 118 26.06 18.53 1.31
CA SER A 118 25.36 19.80 1.50
C SER A 118 26.05 20.67 2.55
N ARG A 119 26.38 20.12 3.71
CA ARG A 119 27.13 20.84 4.75
C ARG A 119 28.49 21.33 4.25
N ALA A 120 29.21 20.50 3.50
CA ALA A 120 30.49 20.90 2.92
C ALA A 120 30.37 22.01 1.86
N VAL A 121 29.21 22.17 1.22
CA VAL A 121 28.92 23.26 0.28
C VAL A 121 28.48 24.52 1.03
N GLU A 122 27.73 24.39 2.13
CA GLU A 122 27.36 25.49 3.03
C GLU A 122 28.59 26.09 3.73
N ASP A 123 29.55 25.26 4.14
CA ASP A 123 30.83 25.69 4.70
C ASP A 123 31.64 26.54 3.70
N ARG A 124 31.38 26.40 2.40
CA ARG A 124 31.95 27.24 1.32
C ARG A 124 31.12 28.48 1.02
N GLY A 125 30.06 28.73 1.80
CA GLY A 125 29.19 29.90 1.71
C GLY A 125 28.04 29.77 0.70
N SER A 126 27.73 28.57 0.19
CA SER A 126 26.61 28.35 -0.73
C SER A 126 25.56 27.44 -0.12
N ASN A 127 24.32 27.89 -0.08
CA ASN A 127 23.16 27.11 0.36
C ASN A 127 22.39 26.46 -0.81
N GLY A 128 22.94 26.54 -2.03
CA GLY A 128 22.23 26.10 -3.24
C GLY A 128 21.87 24.62 -3.25
N LEU A 129 22.75 23.76 -2.69
CA LEU A 129 22.50 22.33 -2.63
C LEU A 129 21.41 22.00 -1.59
N THR A 130 21.39 22.67 -0.45
CA THR A 130 20.33 22.53 0.56
C THR A 130 18.98 22.98 0.01
N MET A 131 18.93 24.14 -0.65
CA MET A 131 17.70 24.64 -1.28
C MET A 131 17.18 23.68 -2.37
N LEU A 132 18.08 23.07 -3.15
CA LEU A 132 17.70 22.06 -4.15
C LEU A 132 16.95 20.89 -3.50
N TRP A 133 17.42 20.36 -2.38
CA TRP A 133 16.77 19.22 -1.72
C TRP A 133 15.36 19.56 -1.23
N GLY A 134 15.17 20.75 -0.66
CA GLY A 134 13.84 21.21 -0.23
C GLY A 134 12.88 21.40 -1.41
N ILE A 135 13.30 22.09 -2.48
CA ILE A 135 12.46 22.28 -3.69
C ILE A 135 12.14 20.95 -4.36
N LEU A 136 13.14 20.06 -4.47
CA LEU A 136 12.97 18.76 -5.10
C LEU A 136 11.98 17.88 -4.32
N SER A 137 12.01 17.95 -2.98
CA SER A 137 11.01 17.31 -2.13
C SER A 137 9.60 17.81 -2.45
N ASP A 138 9.40 19.13 -2.48
CA ASP A 138 8.07 19.72 -2.72
C ASP A 138 7.52 19.35 -4.11
N VAL A 139 8.40 19.29 -5.12
CA VAL A 139 8.04 18.85 -6.47
C VAL A 139 7.60 17.39 -6.45
N PHE A 140 8.37 16.49 -5.84
CA PHE A 140 7.98 15.08 -5.76
C PHE A 140 6.67 14.90 -5.01
N LEU A 141 6.48 15.63 -3.91
CA LEU A 141 5.26 15.61 -3.13
C LEU A 141 4.04 16.02 -3.98
N ALA A 142 4.12 17.15 -4.67
CA ALA A 142 3.06 17.65 -5.54
C ALA A 142 2.76 16.70 -6.71
N VAL A 143 3.80 16.15 -7.36
CA VAL A 143 3.65 15.16 -8.44
C VAL A 143 2.97 13.89 -7.93
N GLY A 144 3.24 13.48 -6.69
CA GLY A 144 2.60 12.33 -6.05
C GLY A 144 1.08 12.46 -5.93
N PHE A 145 0.53 13.68 -5.88
CA PHE A 145 -0.92 13.92 -5.87
C PHE A 145 -1.58 13.83 -7.25
N ILE A 146 -0.83 13.85 -8.36
CA ILE A 146 -1.40 13.86 -9.73
C ILE A 146 -2.35 12.67 -9.98
N PRO A 147 -2.00 11.40 -9.66
CA PRO A 147 -2.90 10.28 -9.83
C PRO A 147 -4.25 10.48 -9.13
N GLN A 148 -4.23 11.05 -7.92
CA GLN A 148 -5.43 11.31 -7.14
C GLN A 148 -6.38 12.29 -7.85
N PHE A 149 -5.84 13.37 -8.42
CA PHE A 149 -6.65 14.32 -9.19
C PHE A 149 -7.19 13.71 -10.49
N ILE A 150 -6.40 12.89 -11.18
CA ILE A 150 -6.82 12.20 -12.41
C ILE A 150 -7.99 11.25 -12.11
N GLU A 151 -7.90 10.48 -11.02
CA GLU A 151 -8.95 9.56 -10.60
C GLU A 151 -10.24 10.30 -10.26
N ILE A 152 -10.16 11.39 -9.47
CA ILE A 152 -11.32 12.22 -9.14
C ILE A 152 -11.95 12.81 -10.41
N TYR A 153 -11.13 13.28 -11.36
CA TYR A 153 -11.62 13.83 -12.62
C TYR A 153 -12.34 12.78 -13.48
N LYS A 154 -11.77 11.57 -13.62
CA LYS A 154 -12.34 10.47 -14.40
C LYS A 154 -13.61 9.93 -13.75
N ALA A 155 -13.58 9.70 -12.44
CA ALA A 155 -14.69 9.11 -11.70
C ALA A 155 -15.85 10.08 -11.46
N ARG A 156 -15.61 11.40 -11.58
CA ARG A 156 -16.57 12.48 -11.31
C ARG A 156 -17.19 12.41 -9.90
N GLU A 157 -16.49 11.75 -8.99
CA GLU A 157 -16.85 11.49 -7.62
C GLU A 157 -15.57 11.09 -6.88
N VAL A 158 -15.49 11.41 -5.60
CA VAL A 158 -14.35 11.08 -4.76
C VAL A 158 -14.67 9.75 -4.05
N TYR A 159 -14.39 8.64 -4.74
CA TYR A 159 -14.72 7.28 -4.30
C TYR A 159 -13.83 6.73 -3.16
N ALA A 160 -12.59 7.22 -3.05
CA ALA A 160 -11.53 6.53 -2.31
C ALA A 160 -11.05 7.22 -1.02
N LEU A 161 -11.36 8.50 -0.82
CA LEU A 161 -10.88 9.24 0.35
C LEU A 161 -11.87 9.15 1.49
N SER A 162 -11.47 8.48 2.57
CA SER A 162 -12.13 8.66 3.86
C SER A 162 -12.02 10.12 4.26
N TYR A 163 -13.14 10.79 4.52
CA TYR A 163 -13.12 12.15 5.05
C TYR A 163 -12.27 12.26 6.33
N THR A 164 -12.19 11.17 7.10
CA THR A 164 -11.31 11.06 8.26
C THR A 164 -9.84 11.07 7.88
N PHE A 165 -9.45 10.36 6.81
CA PHE A 165 -8.08 10.38 6.28
C PHE A 165 -7.69 11.81 5.88
N LEU A 166 -8.52 12.45 5.05
CA LEU A 166 -8.24 13.79 4.53
C LEU A 166 -8.20 14.83 5.67
N ALA A 167 -9.07 14.69 6.67
CA ALA A 167 -9.05 15.55 7.86
C ALA A 167 -7.79 15.34 8.72
N MET A 168 -7.33 14.09 8.89
CA MET A 168 -6.08 13.80 9.62
C MET A 168 -4.86 14.36 8.88
N ASP A 169 -4.83 14.25 7.55
CA ASP A 169 -3.74 14.76 6.70
C ASP A 169 -3.64 16.29 6.82
N SER A 170 -4.79 16.99 6.65
CA SER A 170 -4.86 18.45 6.80
C SER A 170 -4.55 18.92 8.21
N ALA A 171 -5.00 18.19 9.24
CA ALA A 171 -4.62 18.51 10.62
C ALA A 171 -3.11 18.36 10.81
N GLY A 172 -2.51 17.28 10.28
CA GLY A 172 -1.07 17.06 10.29
C GLY A 172 -0.30 18.23 9.68
N ALA A 173 -0.69 18.65 8.47
CA ALA A 173 -0.09 19.78 7.76
C ALA A 173 -0.22 21.09 8.56
N VAL A 174 -1.40 21.38 9.13
CA VAL A 174 -1.61 22.58 9.96
C VAL A 174 -0.72 22.57 11.21
N PHE A 175 -0.62 21.44 11.92
CA PHE A 175 0.24 21.35 13.10
C PHE A 175 1.73 21.53 12.75
N SER A 176 2.19 20.99 11.62
CA SER A 176 3.56 21.17 11.14
C SER A 176 3.84 22.62 10.72
N ILE A 177 2.89 23.30 10.08
CA ILE A 177 2.99 24.73 9.75
C ILE A 177 3.08 25.57 11.03
N VAL A 178 2.22 25.30 12.02
CA VAL A 178 2.24 26.01 13.31
C VAL A 178 3.55 25.78 14.04
N SER A 179 4.07 24.55 14.00
CA SER A 179 5.38 24.21 14.57
C SER A 179 6.50 25.06 13.96
N LEU A 180 6.56 25.15 12.64
CA LEU A 180 7.54 26.00 11.93
C LEU A 180 7.36 27.49 12.22
N ALA A 181 6.12 27.97 12.35
CA ALA A 181 5.84 29.36 12.71
C ALA A 181 6.28 29.72 14.14
N MET A 182 6.43 28.73 15.03
CA MET A 182 6.92 28.92 16.40
C MET A 182 8.45 28.85 16.52
N LYS A 183 9.15 28.35 15.49
CA LYS A 183 10.61 28.29 15.43
C LYS A 183 11.21 29.70 15.44
N THR A 184 12.38 29.87 16.07
CA THR A 184 13.07 31.17 16.15
C THR A 184 13.61 31.65 14.81
N THR A 185 14.01 30.72 13.94
CA THR A 185 14.43 30.98 12.56
C THR A 185 13.37 30.41 11.63
N PHE A 186 12.81 31.24 10.76
CA PHE A 186 11.73 30.82 9.88
C PHE A 186 12.28 30.08 8.65
N ASP A 187 11.96 28.79 8.52
CA ASP A 187 12.35 27.97 7.36
C ASP A 187 11.26 28.03 6.28
N GLY A 188 11.36 29.03 5.40
CA GLY A 188 10.34 29.28 4.37
C GLY A 188 10.14 28.12 3.38
N ILE A 189 11.18 27.31 3.13
CA ILE A 189 11.11 26.16 2.21
C ILE A 189 10.25 25.03 2.83
N ALA A 190 10.56 24.58 4.05
CA ALA A 190 9.72 23.58 4.74
C ALA A 190 8.27 24.07 4.88
N PHE A 191 8.09 25.35 5.24
CA PHE A 191 6.75 25.95 5.33
C PHE A 191 6.00 25.87 4.00
N THR A 192 6.68 26.15 2.89
CA THR A 192 6.09 26.08 1.55
C THR A 192 5.67 24.66 1.20
N GLY A 193 6.48 23.65 1.51
CA GLY A 193 6.13 22.24 1.30
C GLY A 193 4.83 21.83 2.00
N TYR A 194 4.70 22.13 3.30
CA TYR A 194 3.46 21.84 4.03
C TYR A 194 2.27 22.67 3.53
N LEU A 195 2.50 23.92 3.12
CA LEU A 195 1.45 24.76 2.55
C LEU A 195 0.94 24.21 1.22
N VAL A 196 1.82 23.74 0.35
CA VAL A 196 1.45 23.10 -0.92
C VAL A 196 0.55 21.90 -0.67
N VAL A 197 0.92 21.02 0.27
CA VAL A 197 0.09 19.87 0.65
C VAL A 197 -1.28 20.32 1.14
N LEU A 198 -1.33 21.26 2.09
CA LEU A 198 -2.59 21.75 2.63
C LEU A 198 -3.50 22.35 1.54
N VAL A 199 -2.94 23.09 0.58
CA VAL A 199 -3.70 23.65 -0.55
C VAL A 199 -4.25 22.55 -1.46
N LEU A 200 -3.44 21.54 -1.80
CA LEU A 200 -3.88 20.42 -2.64
C LEU A 200 -4.99 19.62 -1.95
N GLU A 201 -4.86 19.37 -0.64
CA GLU A 201 -5.87 18.68 0.15
C GLU A 201 -7.17 19.47 0.26
N ILE A 202 -7.11 20.79 0.50
CA ILE A 202 -8.30 21.65 0.51
C ILE A 202 -8.99 21.61 -0.84
N ALA A 203 -8.24 21.62 -1.95
CA ALA A 203 -8.81 21.47 -3.28
C ALA A 203 -9.54 20.13 -3.45
N ILE A 204 -8.95 19.03 -2.97
CA ILE A 204 -9.58 17.70 -2.95
C ILE A 204 -10.84 17.71 -2.06
N PHE A 205 -10.80 18.37 -0.91
CA PHE A 205 -11.92 18.47 0.02
C PHE A 205 -13.10 19.23 -0.61
N ILE A 206 -12.83 20.34 -1.28
CA ILE A 206 -13.83 21.12 -2.03
C ILE A 206 -14.42 20.26 -3.16
N LEU A 207 -13.59 19.54 -3.91
CA LEU A 207 -14.05 18.63 -4.95
C LEU A 207 -14.96 17.54 -4.37
N ALA A 208 -14.61 16.96 -3.21
CA ALA A 208 -15.43 15.96 -2.53
C ALA A 208 -16.80 16.53 -2.10
N LEU A 209 -16.84 17.75 -1.56
CA LEU A 209 -18.08 18.42 -1.17
C LEU A 209 -18.98 18.75 -2.37
N ILE A 210 -18.42 19.03 -3.54
CA ILE A 210 -19.20 19.38 -4.74
C ILE A 210 -19.64 18.12 -5.50
N LEU A 211 -18.73 17.16 -5.70
CA LEU A 211 -18.96 16.01 -6.58
C LEU A 211 -19.76 14.90 -5.90
N ASN A 212 -19.51 14.59 -4.61
CA ASN A 212 -20.16 13.46 -3.95
C ASN A 212 -21.69 13.65 -3.81
N PRO A 213 -22.22 14.84 -3.43
CA PRO A 213 -23.67 15.06 -3.43
C PRO A 213 -24.27 15.01 -4.83
N ARG A 214 -23.55 15.49 -5.86
CA ARG A 214 -24.01 15.44 -7.26
C ARG A 214 -24.07 14.00 -7.76
N ALA A 215 -23.07 13.19 -7.46
CA ALA A 215 -23.04 11.78 -7.80
C ALA A 215 -24.16 11.01 -7.09
N ARG A 216 -24.38 11.26 -5.79
CA ARG A 216 -25.51 10.67 -5.04
C ARG A 216 -26.86 11.01 -5.66
N ARG A 217 -27.06 12.26 -6.09
CA ARG A 217 -28.28 12.67 -6.81
C ARG A 217 -28.43 11.97 -8.16
N ARG A 218 -27.34 11.79 -8.91
CA ARG A 218 -27.36 11.05 -10.20
C ARG A 218 -27.74 9.58 -10.00
N ARG A 219 -27.20 8.91 -8.97
CA ARG A 219 -27.55 7.53 -8.64
C ARG A 219 -29.03 7.40 -8.23
N ALA A 220 -29.50 8.28 -7.35
CA ALA A 220 -30.91 8.29 -6.94
C ALA A 220 -31.88 8.59 -8.11
N ALA A 221 -31.47 9.45 -9.06
CA ALA A 221 -32.25 9.72 -10.27
C ALA A 221 -32.24 8.53 -11.25
N ALA A 222 -31.11 7.83 -11.38
CA ALA A 222 -31.00 6.63 -12.21
C ALA A 222 -31.85 5.46 -11.65
N GLU A 223 -31.85 5.25 -10.33
CA GLU A 223 -32.74 4.26 -9.68
C GLU A 223 -34.22 4.59 -9.89
N LYS A 224 -34.58 5.89 -9.81
CA LYS A 224 -35.96 6.34 -10.01
C LYS A 224 -36.43 6.22 -11.48
N ASN A 225 -35.52 6.40 -12.44
CA ASN A 225 -35.82 6.31 -13.87
C ASN A 225 -35.66 4.88 -14.43
N GLY A 226 -34.83 4.04 -13.81
CA GLY A 226 -34.54 2.64 -14.20
C GLY A 226 -35.49 1.62 -13.58
N GLY A 227 -36.49 2.04 -12.81
CA GLY A 227 -37.56 1.18 -12.29
C GLY A 227 -38.57 0.68 -13.35
N VAL A 228 -38.31 0.93 -14.64
CA VAL A 228 -39.09 0.41 -15.77
C VAL A 228 -38.12 -0.17 -16.80
N GLU A 229 -37.53 -1.32 -16.48
CA GLU A 229 -37.12 -2.38 -17.43
C GLU A 229 -36.45 -3.51 -16.64
N VAL A 230 -37.25 -4.51 -16.25
CA VAL A 230 -36.72 -5.83 -15.87
C VAL A 230 -36.44 -6.56 -17.19
N GLY A 231 -35.21 -6.45 -17.66
CA GLY A 231 -34.68 -7.13 -18.83
C GLY A 231 -33.28 -7.65 -18.55
N GLU A 232 -33.19 -8.95 -18.30
CA GLU A 232 -32.03 -9.82 -18.12
C GLU A 232 -30.72 -9.33 -18.80
N SER A 233 -29.73 -8.93 -18.00
CA SER A 233 -28.30 -9.01 -18.37
C SER A 233 -27.38 -8.82 -17.16
N THR A 234 -26.61 -9.87 -16.88
CA THR A 234 -25.33 -9.95 -16.13
C THR A 234 -25.15 -9.03 -14.92
N GLN A 235 -25.42 -9.59 -13.73
CA GLN A 235 -24.94 -9.04 -12.47
C GLN A 235 -23.40 -9.00 -12.45
N ILE A 236 -22.82 -7.82 -12.65
CA ILE A 236 -21.50 -7.50 -12.10
C ILE A 236 -21.79 -6.72 -10.82
N ALA A 237 -21.67 -7.40 -9.68
CA ALA A 237 -21.78 -6.79 -8.37
C ALA A 237 -20.71 -5.70 -8.22
N PRO A 238 -21.05 -4.47 -7.81
CA PRO A 238 -20.04 -3.54 -7.35
C PRO A 238 -19.62 -3.98 -5.94
N GLU A 239 -18.43 -4.57 -5.81
CA GLU A 239 -17.76 -4.68 -4.52
C GLU A 239 -17.50 -3.27 -4.00
N ALA A 240 -18.41 -2.82 -3.14
CA ALA A 240 -18.23 -1.62 -2.36
C ALA A 240 -16.97 -1.80 -1.50
N SER A 241 -16.03 -0.88 -1.66
CA SER A 241 -14.92 -0.68 -0.71
C SER A 241 -15.51 -0.33 0.65
N GLU A 242 -15.79 -1.35 1.45
CA GLU A 242 -16.23 -1.20 2.83
C GLU A 242 -15.05 -0.72 3.68
N SER A 243 -15.07 0.59 3.95
CA SER A 243 -14.70 1.14 5.25
C SER A 243 -15.92 1.72 6.00
N GLY A 244 -17.12 1.25 5.63
CA GLY A 244 -18.27 1.12 6.53
C GLY A 244 -18.60 -0.37 6.67
N MET A 245 -18.51 -0.92 7.88
CA MET A 245 -18.38 -2.36 8.16
C MET A 245 -19.58 -3.26 7.80
N PRO A 246 -19.30 -4.54 7.47
CA PRO A 246 -20.14 -5.67 7.85
C PRO A 246 -19.38 -6.76 8.63
N LEU A 247 -20.18 -7.61 9.28
CA LEU A 247 -19.84 -8.64 10.26
C LEU A 247 -19.10 -9.86 9.66
N PRO A 248 -18.46 -10.71 10.48
CA PRO A 248 -17.70 -11.87 10.01
C PRO A 248 -18.64 -12.89 9.38
N SER A 249 -18.34 -13.37 8.17
CA SER A 249 -19.03 -14.53 7.61
C SER A 249 -18.60 -15.79 8.39
N GLU A 250 -19.57 -16.35 9.10
CA GLU A 250 -19.51 -17.69 9.65
C GLU A 250 -19.24 -18.68 8.51
N LYS A 251 -18.25 -19.57 8.68
CA LYS A 251 -18.01 -20.66 7.74
C LYS A 251 -19.21 -21.59 7.76
N VAL A 252 -20.14 -21.41 6.83
CA VAL A 252 -21.13 -22.44 6.50
C VAL A 252 -20.38 -23.59 5.83
N VAL A 253 -20.00 -24.56 6.65
CA VAL A 253 -19.62 -25.90 6.20
C VAL A 253 -20.91 -26.54 5.68
N GLU A 254 -21.11 -26.55 4.36
CA GLU A 254 -22.11 -27.42 3.75
C GLU A 254 -21.68 -28.87 3.91
N ARG A 255 -22.06 -29.48 5.03
CA ARG A 255 -22.01 -30.92 5.23
C ARG A 255 -23.34 -31.47 4.72
N GLY A 256 -23.30 -32.14 3.56
CA GLY A 256 -24.44 -32.84 3.01
C GLY A 256 -25.04 -33.80 4.05
N GLN A 257 -26.32 -33.58 4.36
CA GLN A 257 -27.17 -34.55 5.05
C GLN A 257 -28.47 -34.67 4.27
N GLY A 258 -28.49 -35.65 3.36
CA GLY A 258 -29.72 -36.28 2.95
C GLY A 258 -30.25 -37.11 4.10
N ALA A 259 -31.46 -36.78 4.56
CA ALA A 259 -32.27 -37.67 5.38
C ALA A 259 -33.75 -37.35 5.12
N LYS A 260 -34.27 -37.88 4.00
CA LYS A 260 -35.71 -38.09 3.85
C LYS A 260 -36.07 -39.38 4.59
N ALA A 261 -36.83 -39.23 5.67
CA ALA A 261 -37.52 -40.34 6.32
C ALA A 261 -38.87 -40.56 5.65
N GLY A 262 -39.20 -41.83 5.37
CA GLY A 262 -40.56 -42.32 5.18
C GLY A 262 -40.92 -42.84 3.79
N ALA A 263 -40.77 -44.16 3.57
CA ALA A 263 -41.79 -45.02 2.95
C ALA A 263 -41.28 -46.48 2.76
N ARG A 264 -41.77 -47.37 3.63
CA ARG A 264 -42.25 -48.75 3.41
C ARG A 264 -42.12 -49.34 1.97
N GLU A 265 -41.41 -50.47 1.82
CA GLU A 265 -41.96 -51.82 1.48
C GLU A 265 -40.93 -52.81 0.86
N ARG A 266 -40.91 -54.02 1.46
CA ARG A 266 -40.78 -55.39 0.90
C ARG A 266 -39.50 -55.91 0.19
N LYS A 267 -39.02 -57.05 0.77
CA LYS A 267 -38.52 -58.34 0.21
C LYS A 267 -37.33 -58.28 -0.78
N GLU A 268 -36.35 -59.19 -0.86
CA GLU A 268 -36.21 -60.65 -0.65
C GLU A 268 -34.67 -60.94 -0.70
N VAL A 269 -34.04 -61.65 0.25
CA VAL A 269 -33.52 -63.04 0.15
C VAL A 269 -32.07 -63.22 -0.37
N GLU A 270 -31.25 -63.89 0.48
CA GLU A 270 -30.04 -64.74 0.25
C GLU A 270 -28.78 -64.11 -0.42
N ARG A 271 -27.52 -64.49 -0.18
CA ARG A 271 -26.87 -65.70 0.39
C ARG A 271 -25.41 -65.38 0.81
N HIS A 272 -24.88 -66.15 1.76
CA HIS A 272 -23.46 -66.28 2.13
C HIS A 272 -22.56 -66.84 1.01
N GLU A 273 -21.25 -66.50 1.01
CA GLU A 273 -20.06 -67.37 0.85
C GLU A 273 -18.78 -66.49 0.96
N THR A 274 -17.91 -66.60 1.99
CA THR A 274 -16.63 -67.39 2.09
C THR A 274 -15.65 -67.19 0.93
N VAL A 275 -14.31 -67.17 1.03
CA VAL A 275 -13.24 -67.12 2.06
C VAL A 275 -11.91 -67.00 1.26
N GLU A 276 -10.85 -66.45 1.87
CA GLU A 276 -9.40 -66.59 1.57
C GLU A 276 -8.79 -66.12 0.23
N SER A 277 -7.75 -65.27 0.31
CA SER A 277 -6.36 -65.73 0.49
C SER A 277 -5.40 -64.54 0.65
N GLY A 278 -4.37 -64.69 1.48
CA GLY A 278 -3.38 -63.66 1.83
C GLY A 278 -1.93 -64.02 1.49
N MET A 279 -1.04 -63.06 1.81
CA MET A 279 0.41 -63.14 2.05
C MET A 279 1.43 -63.34 0.90
N THR A 280 2.03 -62.20 0.49
CA THR A 280 3.45 -61.75 0.61
C THR A 280 4.68 -62.66 0.37
N LEU A 281 5.75 -61.95 -0.09
CA LEU A 281 7.22 -62.17 -0.04
C LEU A 281 7.85 -62.48 -1.42
N THR A 282 8.97 -61.94 -1.89
CA THR A 282 10.27 -61.59 -1.25
C THR A 282 11.09 -60.55 -2.05
N GLU A 283 12.02 -59.89 -1.34
CA GLU A 283 13.14 -59.05 -1.77
C GLU A 283 14.20 -59.73 -2.67
N GLU A 284 14.78 -58.96 -3.60
CA GLU A 284 16.18 -58.99 -4.12
C GLU A 284 16.30 -57.68 -4.93
N GLY A 285 17.20 -56.72 -4.69
CA GLY A 285 18.65 -56.81 -4.61
C GLY A 285 19.24 -55.75 -5.53
N ARG A 286 19.76 -54.66 -4.94
CA ARG A 286 20.69 -53.67 -5.55
C ARG A 286 21.68 -54.34 -6.52
N VAL A 287 21.78 -53.89 -7.77
CA VAL A 287 23.00 -53.63 -8.57
C VAL A 287 22.54 -53.07 -9.93
N GLY A 288 22.90 -51.83 -10.27
CA GLY A 288 22.51 -51.26 -11.55
C GLY A 288 22.85 -49.78 -11.78
N GLU A 289 23.42 -49.08 -10.80
CA GLU A 289 24.16 -47.84 -11.03
C GLU A 289 25.54 -48.19 -11.63
N GLU A 290 25.63 -48.46 -12.94
CA GLU A 290 26.92 -48.35 -13.65
C GLU A 290 26.86 -48.34 -15.18
N LYS A 291 25.70 -48.57 -15.83
CA LYS A 291 25.66 -48.71 -17.30
C LYS A 291 25.06 -47.54 -18.08
N ALA A 292 24.61 -46.49 -17.41
CA ALA A 292 24.11 -45.29 -18.08
C ALA A 292 25.22 -44.39 -18.68
N HIS A 293 26.50 -44.63 -18.37
CA HIS A 293 27.59 -43.72 -18.74
C HIS A 293 28.37 -44.06 -20.01
N VAL A 294 28.07 -45.19 -20.68
CA VAL A 294 28.87 -45.67 -21.84
C VAL A 294 28.15 -45.51 -23.18
N GLN A 295 26.83 -45.35 -23.21
CA GLN A 295 26.10 -45.40 -24.49
C GLN A 295 25.82 -44.02 -25.12
N ALA A 296 26.11 -42.92 -24.43
CA ALA A 296 25.89 -41.56 -24.94
C ALA A 296 27.11 -40.91 -25.63
N ARG A 297 28.28 -41.59 -25.69
CA ARG A 297 29.51 -40.98 -26.25
C ARG A 297 29.96 -41.54 -27.60
N ALA A 298 29.25 -42.51 -28.18
CA ALA A 298 29.70 -43.21 -29.39
C ALA A 298 28.91 -42.88 -30.67
N GLN A 299 28.04 -41.86 -30.68
CA GLN A 299 27.24 -41.49 -31.87
C GLN A 299 27.45 -40.04 -32.35
N GLY A 300 28.52 -39.36 -31.91
CA GLY A 300 28.80 -37.97 -32.29
C GLY A 300 30.03 -37.72 -33.17
N GLU A 301 30.89 -38.73 -33.38
CA GLU A 301 32.08 -38.62 -34.24
C GLU A 301 31.99 -39.69 -35.33
N GLU A 302 31.31 -39.35 -36.44
CA GLU A 302 31.50 -39.88 -37.81
C GLU A 302 30.27 -39.56 -38.67
N ALA A 303 30.11 -38.29 -39.07
CA ALA A 303 29.43 -37.91 -40.31
C ALA A 303 29.64 -36.42 -40.60
N VAL A 304 30.67 -36.17 -41.44
CA VAL A 304 30.86 -35.05 -42.38
C VAL A 304 30.89 -33.62 -41.84
#